data_AF-A0A7X6WKG3-F1
#
_entry.id   AF-A0A7X6WKG3-F1
#
_cell.length_a   1.000
_cell.length_b   1.000
_cell.length_c   1.000
_cell.angle_alpha   90.00
_cell.angle_beta   90.00
_cell.angle_gamma   90.00
#
_symmetry.space_group_name_H-M   'P 1'
#
loop_
_entity.id
_entity.type
_entity.pdbx_description
1 polymer ?
#
loop_
_entity_poly.entity_id
_entity_poly.type
_entity_poly.pdbx_seq_one_letter_code
_entity_poly.pdbx_strand_id
1 'polypeptide(L)'
;VQKTVVFVTHDMDEAIKLGDQIVVMREGRVLQIGSPEEILRHPQEGFVREFIGDRWFLRQPGLLKVEDIMLAEPVTAYPERGLAQSVQLMKKHKVDRLLVVNRQHQLLGIVGFGDVQTQGLDETKRLGDVMQPVKHTIQYGSPASEAINLMSDNTIPFLPVIDETDRLKGLITRGSLVKAFAEML
;
A
#
# COMPACT_ATOMS: atom_id res chain seq x y z
N VAL A 1 -22.19 -7.17 -35.13
CA VAL A 1 -22.55 -8.53 -34.70
C VAL A 1 -21.67 -8.90 -33.51
N GLN A 2 -22.26 -9.20 -32.35
CA GLN A 2 -21.53 -9.79 -31.22
C GLN A 2 -21.37 -11.29 -31.50
N LYS A 3 -20.14 -11.80 -31.39
CA LYS A 3 -19.83 -13.21 -31.58
C LYS A 3 -19.27 -13.78 -30.30
N THR A 4 -19.78 -14.94 -29.89
CA THR A 4 -19.21 -15.71 -28.79
C THR A 4 -18.06 -16.56 -29.31
N VAL A 5 -16.91 -16.48 -28.67
CA VAL A 5 -15.71 -17.25 -29.00
C VAL A 5 -15.32 -18.07 -27.78
N VAL A 6 -15.07 -19.36 -27.99
CA VAL A 6 -14.50 -20.22 -26.96
C VAL A 6 -13.03 -20.42 -27.31
N PHE A 7 -12.15 -19.87 -26.49
CA PHE A 7 -10.70 -19.98 -26.66
C PHE A 7 -10.15 -20.94 -25.60
N VAL A 8 -9.29 -21.87 -26.01
CA VAL A 8 -8.68 -22.86 -25.12
C VAL A 8 -7.17 -22.66 -25.17
N THR A 9 -6.59 -22.41 -24.01
CA THR A 9 -5.15 -22.25 -23.83
C THR A 9 -4.69 -22.99 -22.59
N HIS A 10 -3.40 -23.28 -22.56
CA HIS A 10 -2.70 -23.80 -21.38
C HIS A 10 -1.98 -22.68 -20.61
N ASP A 11 -1.96 -21.46 -21.15
CA ASP A 11 -1.32 -20.29 -20.55
C ASP A 11 -2.37 -19.38 -19.91
N MET A 12 -2.21 -19.11 -18.61
CA MET A 12 -3.09 -18.24 -17.86
C MET A 12 -2.99 -16.78 -18.31
N ASP A 13 -1.83 -16.31 -18.76
CA ASP A 13 -1.64 -14.93 -19.23
C ASP A 13 -2.47 -14.66 -20.51
N GLU A 14 -2.60 -15.66 -21.39
CA GLU A 14 -3.47 -15.56 -22.56
C GLU A 14 -4.95 -15.55 -22.18
N ALA A 15 -5.36 -16.40 -21.24
CA ALA A 15 -6.72 -16.47 -20.76
C ALA A 15 -7.17 -15.16 -20.12
N ILE A 16 -6.32 -14.54 -19.31
CA ILE A 16 -6.58 -13.25 -18.64
C ILE A 16 -6.66 -12.10 -19.64
N LYS A 17 -5.79 -12.06 -20.66
CA LYS A 17 -5.75 -10.96 -21.63
C LYS A 17 -6.93 -10.96 -22.59
N LEU A 18 -7.45 -12.14 -22.91
CA LEU A 18 -8.45 -12.31 -23.97
C LEU A 18 -9.85 -12.62 -23.46
N GLY A 19 -9.96 -13.18 -22.25
CA GLY A 19 -11.22 -13.70 -21.73
C GLY A 19 -12.03 -12.67 -20.94
N ASP A 20 -13.32 -12.57 -21.26
CA ASP A 20 -14.29 -11.91 -20.38
C ASP A 20 -14.69 -12.83 -19.21
N GLN A 21 -14.63 -14.14 -19.43
CA GLN A 21 -14.89 -15.20 -18.45
C GLN A 21 -13.90 -16.34 -18.65
N ILE A 22 -13.30 -16.80 -17.55
CA ILE A 22 -12.29 -17.86 -17.52
C ILE A 22 -12.88 -19.08 -16.84
N VAL A 23 -12.67 -20.26 -17.43
CA VAL A 23 -13.02 -21.56 -16.86
C VAL A 23 -11.73 -22.35 -16.67
N VAL A 24 -11.33 -22.57 -15.42
CA VAL A 24 -10.16 -23.38 -15.09
C VAL A 24 -10.61 -24.82 -14.91
N MET A 25 -9.96 -25.74 -15.63
CA MET A 25 -10.29 -27.17 -15.60
C MET A 25 -9.06 -28.02 -15.32
N ARG A 26 -9.24 -29.13 -14.59
CA ARG A 26 -8.23 -30.16 -14.36
C ARG A 26 -8.89 -31.53 -14.37
N GLU A 27 -8.28 -32.50 -15.06
CA GLU A 27 -8.76 -33.89 -15.11
C GLU A 27 -10.26 -34.01 -15.48
N GLY A 28 -10.71 -33.17 -16.41
CA GLY A 28 -12.11 -33.13 -16.86
C GLY A 28 -13.09 -32.47 -15.89
N ARG A 29 -12.62 -31.92 -14.76
CA ARG A 29 -13.43 -31.19 -13.79
C ARG A 29 -13.19 -29.70 -13.89
N VAL A 30 -14.25 -28.91 -13.78
CA VAL A 30 -14.15 -27.46 -13.60
C VAL A 30 -13.77 -27.19 -12.15
N LEU A 31 -12.67 -26.48 -11.96
CA LEU A 31 -12.19 -26.08 -10.64
C LEU A 31 -12.71 -24.68 -10.27
N GLN A 32 -12.73 -23.75 -11.24
CA GLN A 32 -13.18 -22.39 -11.01
C GLN A 32 -13.74 -21.77 -12.29
N ILE A 33 -14.78 -20.96 -12.15
CA ILE A 33 -15.31 -20.10 -13.20
C ILE A 33 -15.38 -18.69 -12.61
N GLY A 34 -14.92 -17.70 -13.37
CA GLY A 34 -15.03 -16.30 -12.96
C GLY A 34 -14.51 -15.35 -14.03
N SER A 35 -14.72 -14.07 -13.79
CA SER A 35 -13.99 -13.01 -14.50
C SER A 35 -12.48 -13.13 -14.25
N PRO A 36 -11.63 -12.55 -15.12
CA PRO A 36 -10.20 -12.50 -14.87
C PRO A 36 -9.85 -11.97 -13.47
N GLU A 37 -10.52 -10.91 -13.01
CA GLU A 37 -10.27 -10.34 -11.68
C GLU A 37 -10.59 -11.32 -10.54
N GLU A 38 -11.68 -12.09 -10.63
CA GLU A 38 -12.05 -13.07 -9.61
C GLU A 38 -11.10 -14.26 -9.56
N ILE A 39 -10.70 -14.80 -10.73
CA ILE A 39 -9.70 -15.88 -10.81
C ILE A 39 -8.41 -15.45 -10.11
N LEU A 40 -8.02 -14.20 -10.33
CA LEU A 40 -6.77 -13.61 -9.87
C LEU A 40 -6.80 -13.28 -8.35
N ARG A 41 -7.80 -12.53 -7.90
CA ARG A 41 -7.89 -12.07 -6.50
C ARG A 41 -8.37 -13.15 -5.53
N HIS A 42 -9.17 -14.09 -6.00
CA HIS A 42 -9.84 -15.09 -5.17
C HIS A 42 -9.74 -16.51 -5.76
N PRO A 43 -8.51 -17.07 -5.87
CA PRO A 43 -8.33 -18.43 -6.36
C PRO A 43 -8.87 -19.46 -5.35
N GLN A 44 -9.86 -20.25 -5.80
CA GLN A 44 -10.68 -21.16 -4.99
C GLN A 44 -9.96 -22.47 -4.61
N GLU A 45 -9.01 -22.94 -5.43
CA GLU A 45 -8.29 -24.20 -5.20
C GLU A 45 -6.76 -24.04 -5.27
N GLY A 46 -6.03 -24.94 -4.60
CA GLY A 46 -4.56 -24.93 -4.58
C GLY A 46 -3.92 -25.05 -5.96
N PHE A 47 -4.51 -25.86 -6.86
CA PHE A 47 -4.05 -25.93 -8.25
C PHE A 47 -4.27 -24.62 -8.99
N VAL A 48 -5.41 -23.93 -8.79
CA VAL A 48 -5.65 -22.64 -9.44
C VAL A 48 -4.58 -21.63 -8.99
N ARG A 49 -4.23 -21.62 -7.70
CA ARG A 49 -3.13 -20.79 -7.18
C ARG A 49 -1.79 -21.12 -7.82
N GLU A 50 -1.44 -22.39 -7.89
CA GLU A 50 -0.18 -22.86 -8.48
C GLU A 50 -0.11 -22.56 -9.99
N PHE A 51 -1.24 -22.67 -10.68
CA PHE A 51 -1.34 -22.50 -12.12
C PHE A 51 -1.30 -21.03 -12.55
N ILE A 52 -1.88 -20.12 -11.76
CA ILE A 52 -1.63 -18.69 -11.95
C ILE A 52 -0.19 -18.34 -11.50
N GLY A 53 0.33 -19.08 -10.52
CA GLY A 53 1.67 -18.94 -9.96
C GLY A 53 1.73 -17.84 -8.90
N ASP A 54 2.54 -18.01 -7.86
CA ASP A 54 2.75 -17.03 -6.78
C ASP A 54 3.36 -15.69 -7.27
N ARG A 55 3.51 -15.49 -8.59
CA ARG A 55 4.21 -14.36 -9.18
C ARG A 55 3.40 -13.57 -10.20
N TRP A 56 2.13 -13.89 -10.42
CA TRP A 56 1.31 -13.16 -11.39
C TRP A 56 0.96 -11.75 -10.90
N PHE A 57 0.62 -11.59 -9.61
CA PHE A 57 0.30 -10.29 -9.00
C PHE A 57 1.51 -9.34 -9.01
N LEU A 58 2.70 -9.92 -9.16
CA LEU A 58 3.98 -9.25 -9.27
C LEU A 58 4.24 -8.66 -10.68
N ARG A 59 3.50 -9.11 -11.71
CA ARG A 59 3.65 -8.68 -13.12
C ARG A 59 2.61 -7.64 -13.57
N GLN A 60 1.58 -7.39 -12.76
CA GLN A 60 0.59 -6.34 -13.00
C GLN A 60 0.38 -5.48 -11.74
N PRO A 61 1.23 -4.44 -11.52
CA PRO A 61 1.12 -3.54 -10.35
C PRO A 61 -0.24 -2.85 -10.21
N GLY A 62 -1.03 -2.78 -11.29
CA GLY A 62 -2.38 -2.22 -11.28
C GLY A 62 -3.43 -3.07 -10.55
N LEU A 63 -3.15 -4.34 -10.26
CA LEU A 63 -4.07 -5.21 -9.52
C LEU A 63 -3.80 -5.24 -8.01
N LEU A 64 -2.58 -4.89 -7.60
CA LEU A 64 -2.26 -4.67 -6.20
C LEU A 64 -2.95 -3.42 -5.67
N LYS A 65 -3.34 -3.47 -4.41
CA LYS A 65 -3.86 -2.31 -3.69
C LYS A 65 -2.79 -1.73 -2.77
N VAL A 66 -3.01 -0.51 -2.31
CA VAL A 66 -2.10 0.16 -1.38
C VAL A 66 -1.85 -0.65 -0.11
N GLU A 67 -2.86 -1.37 0.40
CA GLU A 67 -2.73 -2.20 1.58
C GLU A 67 -1.77 -3.38 1.42
N ASP A 68 -1.56 -3.83 0.19
CA ASP A 68 -0.66 -4.94 -0.12
C ASP A 68 0.81 -4.52 -0.10
N ILE A 69 1.10 -3.21 -0.25
CA ILE A 69 2.45 -2.66 -0.39
C ILE A 69 2.84 -1.64 0.69
N MET A 70 1.91 -1.29 1.59
CA MET A 70 2.15 -0.31 2.65
C MET A 70 2.85 -0.93 3.87
N LEU A 71 3.47 -0.08 4.67
CA LEU A 71 3.81 -0.38 6.05
C LEU A 71 2.52 -0.24 6.89
N ALA A 72 1.97 -1.35 7.37
CA ALA A 72 0.71 -1.37 8.12
C ALA A 72 0.79 -0.65 9.47
N GLU A 73 1.97 -0.66 10.11
CA GLU A 73 2.19 -0.07 11.44
C GLU A 73 3.28 1.02 11.38
N PRO A 74 2.97 2.21 10.83
CA PRO A 74 3.91 3.32 10.85
C PRO A 74 4.08 3.86 12.28
N VAL A 75 5.26 4.44 12.56
CA VAL A 75 5.52 5.06 13.85
C VAL A 75 4.71 6.34 13.98
N THR A 76 3.83 6.38 14.98
CA THR A 76 2.94 7.51 15.25
C THR A 76 3.22 8.14 16.61
N ALA A 77 2.78 9.38 16.77
CA ALA A 77 2.79 10.08 18.05
C ALA A 77 1.57 10.99 18.20
N TYR A 78 1.23 11.29 19.45
CA TYR A 78 0.16 12.24 19.78
C TYR A 78 0.71 13.68 19.82
N PRO A 79 -0.13 14.69 19.51
CA PRO A 79 0.31 16.09 19.46
C PRO A 79 0.83 16.61 20.81
N GLU A 80 0.39 16.05 21.94
CA GLU A 80 0.78 16.46 23.29
C GLU A 80 2.15 15.91 23.72
N ARG A 81 2.83 15.13 22.88
CA ARG A 81 4.17 14.61 23.20
C ARG A 81 5.22 15.71 23.10
N GLY A 82 6.15 15.75 24.05
CA GLY A 82 7.28 16.69 24.04
C GLY A 82 8.30 16.41 22.94
N LEU A 83 9.02 17.44 22.50
CA LEU A 83 9.98 17.33 21.40
C LEU A 83 11.13 16.36 21.69
N ALA A 84 11.76 16.44 22.87
CA ALA A 84 12.87 15.55 23.24
C ALA A 84 12.45 14.07 23.27
N GLN A 85 11.27 13.77 23.83
CA GLN A 85 10.70 12.42 23.83
C GLN A 85 10.42 11.92 22.42
N SER A 86 10.05 12.82 21.51
CA SER A 86 9.77 12.50 20.11
C SER A 86 11.06 12.15 19.35
N VAL A 87 12.16 12.86 19.60
CA VAL A 87 13.49 12.51 19.05
C VAL A 87 13.95 11.15 19.58
N GLN A 88 13.70 10.84 20.86
CA GLN A 88 13.98 9.51 21.41
C GLN A 88 13.15 8.42 20.74
N LEU A 89 11.87 8.69 20.45
CA LEU A 89 11.00 7.77 19.73
C LEU A 89 11.50 7.52 18.29
N MET A 90 11.85 8.59 17.57
CA MET A 90 12.49 8.54 16.25
C MET A 90 13.73 7.64 16.28
N LYS A 91 14.65 7.88 17.23
CA LYS A 91 15.87 7.08 17.40
C LYS A 91 15.55 5.60 17.70
N LYS A 92 14.61 5.33 18.61
CA LYS A 92 14.22 3.98 19.02
C LYS A 92 13.70 3.16 17.84
N HIS A 93 12.83 3.76 17.03
CA HIS A 93 12.23 3.10 15.86
C HIS A 93 13.03 3.27 14.57
N LYS A 94 14.18 3.96 14.63
CA LYS A 94 15.06 4.25 13.48
C LYS A 94 14.33 4.95 12.33
N VAL A 95 13.46 5.90 12.67
CA VAL A 95 12.75 6.76 11.72
C VAL A 95 13.18 8.21 11.91
N ASP A 96 13.20 8.99 10.84
CA ASP A 96 13.54 10.42 10.86
C ASP A 96 12.31 11.33 11.00
N ARG A 97 11.11 10.75 10.90
CA ARG A 97 9.81 11.43 10.90
C ARG A 97 8.78 10.65 11.71
N LEU A 98 7.82 11.36 12.28
CA LEU A 98 6.67 10.82 13.00
C LEU A 98 5.37 11.35 12.40
N LEU A 99 4.43 10.45 12.14
CA LEU A 99 3.06 10.83 11.82
C LEU A 99 2.34 11.22 13.12
N VAL A 100 1.71 12.40 13.12
CA VAL A 100 0.98 12.91 14.28
C VAL A 100 -0.49 12.55 14.12
N VAL A 101 -1.04 11.85 15.11
CA VAL A 101 -2.44 11.37 15.10
C VAL A 101 -3.16 11.79 16.37
N ASN A 102 -4.49 11.87 16.33
CA ASN A 102 -5.32 12.05 17.53
C ASN A 102 -5.70 10.70 18.19
N ARG A 103 -6.52 10.76 19.25
CA ARG A 103 -7.00 9.56 19.98
C ARG A 103 -7.90 8.65 19.14
N GLN A 104 -8.56 9.19 18.12
CA GLN A 104 -9.36 8.46 17.13
C GLN A 104 -8.51 7.91 15.97
N HIS A 105 -7.17 8.06 16.05
CA HIS A 105 -6.21 7.67 15.04
C HIS A 105 -6.33 8.44 13.70
N GLN A 106 -6.94 9.63 13.74
CA GLN A 106 -7.00 10.51 12.59
C GLN A 106 -5.65 11.20 12.39
N LEU A 107 -5.21 11.27 11.13
CA LEU A 107 -3.95 11.89 10.76
C LEU A 107 -4.08 13.42 10.85
N LEU A 108 -3.31 14.03 11.76
CA LEU A 108 -3.28 15.48 11.95
C LEU A 108 -2.13 16.15 11.18
N GLY A 109 -1.00 15.47 11.05
CA GLY A 109 0.19 16.06 10.46
C GLY A 109 1.41 15.15 10.52
N ILE A 110 2.58 15.75 10.29
CA ILE A 110 3.87 15.08 10.34
C ILE A 110 4.94 15.99 10.94
N VAL A 111 5.89 15.39 11.67
CA VAL A 111 7.05 16.08 12.23
C VAL A 111 8.31 15.31 11.86
N GLY A 112 9.26 15.97 11.20
CA GLY A 112 10.59 15.47 10.95
C GLY A 112 11.62 15.96 11.96
N PHE A 113 12.78 15.29 11.99
CA PHE A 113 13.89 15.69 12.84
C PHE A 113 14.36 17.15 12.62
N GLY A 114 14.34 17.62 11.37
CA GLY A 114 14.66 19.01 11.04
C GLY A 114 13.69 20.02 11.65
N ASP A 115 12.39 19.71 11.68
CA ASP A 115 11.36 20.55 12.29
C ASP A 115 11.59 20.68 13.81
N VAL A 116 12.05 19.61 14.45
CA VAL A 116 12.39 19.62 15.88
C VAL A 116 13.68 20.40 16.17
N GLN A 117 14.71 20.25 15.34
CA GLN A 117 15.99 20.93 15.53
C GLN A 117 15.87 22.45 15.46
N THR A 118 15.11 22.97 14.49
CA THR A 118 14.93 24.43 14.29
C THR A 118 14.29 25.14 15.48
N GLN A 119 13.57 24.40 16.32
CA GLN A 119 12.84 24.94 17.48
C GLN A 119 13.63 24.88 18.78
N GLY A 120 14.83 24.27 18.77
CA GLY A 120 15.77 24.26 19.88
C GLY A 120 15.27 23.50 21.11
N LEU A 121 14.89 22.22 20.98
CA LEU A 121 14.51 21.27 22.06
C LEU A 121 13.84 21.89 23.31
N ASP A 122 12.99 22.88 23.10
CA ASP A 122 12.30 23.60 24.16
C ASP A 122 11.38 22.63 24.90
N GLU A 123 11.58 22.49 26.21
CA GLU A 123 10.84 21.56 27.06
C GLU A 123 9.36 21.89 27.16
N THR A 124 8.97 23.13 26.81
CA THR A 124 7.58 23.57 26.82
C THR A 124 6.83 23.21 25.54
N LYS A 125 7.55 23.08 24.41
CA LYS A 125 6.94 22.79 23.10
C LYS A 125 6.52 21.34 22.97
N ARG A 126 5.49 21.12 22.15
CA ARG A 126 4.91 19.82 21.83
C ARG A 126 4.93 19.57 20.34
N LEU A 127 4.69 18.33 19.94
CA LEU A 127 4.62 17.96 18.53
C LEU A 127 3.53 18.73 17.79
N GLY A 128 2.38 18.97 18.42
CA GLY A 128 1.28 19.72 17.82
C GLY A 128 1.65 21.16 17.43
N ASP A 129 2.62 21.77 18.12
CA ASP A 129 3.04 23.15 17.87
C ASP A 129 3.96 23.27 16.64
N VAL A 130 4.60 22.17 16.25
CA VAL A 130 5.62 22.15 15.19
C VAL A 130 5.21 21.30 13.97
N MET A 131 4.15 20.52 14.11
CA MET A 131 3.67 19.64 13.04
C MET A 131 3.29 20.42 11.80
N GLN A 132 3.64 19.82 10.66
CA GLN A 132 3.27 20.31 9.36
C GLN A 132 2.10 19.48 8.82
N PRO A 133 1.17 20.08 8.06
CA PRO A 133 0.12 19.33 7.39
C PRO A 133 0.73 18.34 6.39
N VAL A 134 0.12 17.17 6.26
CA VAL A 134 0.50 16.20 5.24
C VAL A 134 -0.04 16.67 3.89
N LYS A 135 0.85 16.92 2.93
CA LYS A 135 0.47 17.45 1.60
C LYS A 135 -0.19 16.43 0.69
N HIS A 136 0.18 15.16 0.84
CA HIS A 136 -0.28 14.07 -0.02
C HIS A 136 -0.59 12.85 0.82
N THR A 137 -1.79 12.31 0.62
CA THR A 137 -2.29 11.07 1.21
C THR A 137 -2.85 10.20 0.10
N ILE A 138 -3.08 8.92 0.40
CA ILE A 138 -3.77 8.01 -0.51
C ILE A 138 -4.82 7.21 0.25
N GLN A 139 -5.92 6.87 -0.42
CA GLN A 139 -7.03 6.14 0.18
C GLN A 139 -6.72 4.66 0.30
N TYR A 140 -7.13 4.06 1.42
CA TYR A 140 -7.12 2.61 1.60
C TYR A 140 -7.98 1.94 0.53
N GLY A 141 -7.47 0.87 -0.09
CA GLY A 141 -8.14 0.21 -1.22
C GLY A 141 -7.81 0.79 -2.60
N SER A 142 -7.13 1.94 -2.68
CA SER A 142 -6.64 2.49 -3.97
C SER A 142 -5.70 1.50 -4.67
N PRO A 143 -5.63 1.52 -6.02
CA PRO A 143 -4.62 0.79 -6.76
C PRO A 143 -3.19 1.22 -6.38
N ALA A 144 -2.29 0.26 -6.22
CA ALA A 144 -0.89 0.51 -5.92
C ALA A 144 -0.18 1.35 -7.00
N SER A 145 -0.63 1.24 -8.26
CA SER A 145 -0.16 2.06 -9.37
C SER A 145 -0.34 3.56 -9.14
N GLU A 146 -1.40 3.97 -8.43
CA GLU A 146 -1.63 5.38 -8.07
C GLU A 146 -0.53 5.87 -7.11
N ALA A 147 -0.19 5.08 -6.09
CA ALA A 147 0.91 5.40 -5.18
C ALA A 147 2.25 5.48 -5.90
N ILE A 148 2.53 4.53 -6.80
CA ILE A 148 3.75 4.51 -7.60
C ILE A 148 3.83 5.79 -8.44
N ASN A 149 2.77 6.15 -9.17
CA ASN A 149 2.73 7.34 -10.00
C ASN A 149 2.97 8.63 -9.21
N LEU A 150 2.35 8.77 -8.04
CA LEU A 150 2.57 9.91 -7.15
C LEU A 150 4.03 10.00 -6.67
N MET A 151 4.71 8.85 -6.49
CA MET A 151 6.08 8.80 -5.98
C MET A 151 7.16 8.76 -7.07
N SER A 152 6.82 8.53 -8.35
CA SER A 152 7.74 8.36 -9.48
C SER A 152 8.71 9.52 -9.69
N ASP A 153 8.23 10.76 -9.60
CA ASP A 153 9.04 11.97 -9.88
C ASP A 153 9.92 12.39 -8.70
N ASN A 154 10.06 11.52 -7.70
CA ASN A 154 10.84 11.71 -6.49
C ASN A 154 10.43 12.88 -5.57
N THR A 155 9.40 13.62 -5.92
CA THR A 155 8.87 14.77 -5.16
C THR A 155 8.18 14.35 -3.87
N ILE A 156 7.63 13.13 -3.83
CA ILE A 156 6.87 12.61 -2.69
C ILE A 156 7.65 11.46 -2.04
N PRO A 157 8.31 11.69 -0.89
CA PRO A 157 9.15 10.67 -0.24
C PRO A 157 8.35 9.57 0.48
N PHE A 158 7.10 9.87 0.86
CA PHE A 158 6.19 8.94 1.53
C PHE A 158 4.74 9.38 1.30
N LEU A 159 3.81 8.44 1.44
CA LEU A 159 2.35 8.65 1.31
C LEU A 159 1.64 7.96 2.47
N PRO A 160 1.10 8.70 3.44
CA PRO A 160 0.23 8.12 4.46
C PRO A 160 -1.04 7.56 3.81
N VAL A 161 -1.39 6.34 4.18
CA VAL A 161 -2.61 5.66 3.73
C VAL A 161 -3.70 5.95 4.75
N ILE A 162 -4.82 6.51 4.32
CA ILE A 162 -5.96 6.86 5.18
C ILE A 162 -7.24 6.17 4.72
N ASP A 163 -8.20 5.98 5.61
CA ASP A 163 -9.56 5.61 5.23
C ASP A 163 -10.44 6.84 4.92
N GLU A 164 -11.70 6.61 4.56
CA GLU A 164 -12.67 7.67 4.24
C GLU A 164 -12.97 8.62 5.42
N THR A 165 -12.52 8.30 6.63
CA THR A 165 -12.71 9.08 7.86
C THR A 165 -11.42 9.77 8.35
N ASP A 166 -10.41 9.85 7.47
CA ASP A 166 -9.06 10.37 7.72
C ASP A 166 -8.26 9.59 8.77
N ARG A 167 -8.66 8.34 9.10
CA ARG A 167 -7.88 7.50 10.01
C ARG A 167 -6.69 6.92 9.29
N LEU A 168 -5.54 7.00 9.93
CA LEU A 168 -4.32 6.42 9.41
C LEU A 168 -4.41 4.88 9.41
N LYS A 169 -4.18 4.28 8.24
CA LYS A 169 -4.18 2.83 8.02
C LYS A 169 -2.80 2.27 7.72
N GLY A 170 -1.88 3.11 7.25
CA GLY A 170 -0.51 2.70 6.96
C GLY A 170 0.32 3.82 6.32
N LEU A 171 1.49 3.45 5.80
CA LEU A 171 2.42 4.37 5.17
C LEU A 171 3.13 3.69 4.01
N ILE A 172 3.05 4.29 2.82
CA ILE A 172 3.89 3.90 1.69
C ILE A 172 5.18 4.72 1.75
N THR A 173 6.31 4.04 1.61
CA THR A 173 7.64 4.64 1.54
C THR A 173 8.36 4.08 0.34
N ARG A 174 9.45 4.73 -0.08
CA ARG A 174 10.35 4.14 -1.08
C ARG A 174 10.83 2.74 -0.69
N GLY A 175 11.12 2.55 0.59
CA GLY A 175 11.54 1.25 1.10
C GLY A 175 10.43 0.19 0.97
N SER A 176 9.17 0.55 1.21
CA SER A 176 8.06 -0.40 1.05
C SER A 176 7.77 -0.69 -0.43
N LEU A 177 7.91 0.29 -1.32
CA LEU A 177 7.85 0.07 -2.77
C LEU A 177 8.99 -0.86 -3.25
N VAL A 178 10.23 -0.60 -2.85
CA VAL A 178 11.38 -1.45 -3.20
C VAL A 178 11.21 -2.85 -2.64
N LYS A 179 10.72 -3.00 -1.41
CA LYS A 179 10.42 -4.30 -0.82
C LYS A 179 9.37 -5.03 -1.65
N ALA A 180 8.27 -4.36 -2.00
CA ALA A 180 7.24 -4.93 -2.85
C ALA A 180 7.84 -5.38 -4.19
N PHE A 181 8.66 -4.55 -4.86
CA PHE A 181 9.35 -4.93 -6.10
C PHE A 181 10.38 -6.05 -5.94
N ALA A 182 11.08 -6.13 -4.80
CA ALA A 182 12.04 -7.20 -4.55
C ALA A 182 11.33 -8.54 -4.35
N GLU A 183 10.17 -8.52 -3.71
CA GLU A 183 9.29 -9.69 -3.61
C GLU A 183 8.72 -10.08 -4.98
N MET A 184 8.76 -9.18 -5.99
CA MET A 184 8.35 -9.41 -7.40
C MET A 184 9.38 -10.12 -8.29
N LEU A 185 10.66 -10.18 -7.89
CA LEU A 185 11.78 -10.75 -8.67
C LEU A 185 12.04 -12.23 -8.32
#